data_AF-A0A926LEB8-F1
#
_entry.id   AF-A0A926LEB8-F1
#
_cell.length_a   1.000
_cell.length_b   1.000
_cell.length_c   1.000
_cell.angle_alpha   90.00
_cell.angle_beta   90.00
_cell.angle_gamma   90.00
#
_symmetry.space_group_name_H-M   'P 1'
#
loop_
_entity.id
_entity.type
_entity.pdbx_description
1 polymer ?
#
loop_
_entity_poly.entity_id
_entity_poly.type
_entity_poly.pdbx_seq_one_letter_code
_entity_poly.pdbx_strand_id
1 'polypeptide(L)'
;MDAEEAWAPEGERLSDASTAHADEAEFWEDWRDYFWSAVLSPLWTAFGALIAYAAARNAAQVDDWFGALLVGGLLIVGGGILTAGLSMPLWLGWDLGAVVVRCSREGITIKGDVHPWNTVRLLRLGYEYTEVGAANDLEGPGSIKKCHLEVCTDRETLRVTGEVWRNRAHELAEVVGRLAPEVPVEWASGLAFRPKGPPRAVRPSPKRVRGEAVALVGVSLVLSVLVCAAVSHWAPEMVTLG
;
A
#
# COMPACT_ATOMS: atom_id res chain seq x y z
N MET A 1 35.03 -37.86 9.91
CA MET A 1 33.57 -37.85 9.70
C MET A 1 33.07 -37.15 10.93
N ASP A 2 33.06 -35.82 10.88
CA ASP A 2 32.97 -34.99 12.07
C ASP A 2 32.07 -33.79 11.75
N ALA A 3 30.97 -33.75 12.52
CA ALA A 3 30.06 -32.67 12.83
C ALA A 3 29.90 -31.52 11.83
N GLU A 4 28.79 -31.58 11.08
CA GLU A 4 28.04 -30.39 10.64
C GLU A 4 27.65 -29.57 11.88
N GLU A 5 28.38 -28.48 12.10
CA GLU A 5 28.00 -27.44 13.04
C GLU A 5 26.84 -26.66 12.41
N ALA A 6 25.62 -27.13 12.69
CA ALA A 6 24.38 -26.47 12.32
C ALA A 6 24.32 -25.10 12.99
N TRP A 7 24.48 -24.05 12.19
CA TRP A 7 24.26 -22.67 12.60
C TRP A 7 22.77 -22.48 12.87
N ALA A 8 22.36 -22.68 14.12
CA ALA A 8 21.06 -22.25 14.60
C ALA A 8 21.10 -20.73 14.77
N PRO A 9 20.30 -19.93 14.04
CA PRO A 9 20.22 -18.51 14.34
C PRO A 9 19.64 -18.37 15.75
N GLU A 10 20.47 -17.85 16.65
CA GLU A 10 20.08 -17.47 18.00
C GLU A 10 18.80 -16.65 17.92
N GLY A 11 17.80 -17.10 18.67
CA GLY A 11 16.53 -16.42 18.80
C GLY A 11 16.78 -14.99 19.25
N GLU A 12 16.67 -14.08 18.30
CA GLU A 12 16.38 -12.68 18.56
C GLU A 12 15.07 -12.70 19.35
N ARG A 13 15.17 -12.55 20.68
CA ARG A 13 14.02 -12.35 21.53
C ARG A 13 13.33 -11.10 21.01
N LEU A 14 12.25 -11.29 20.27
CA LEU A 14 11.28 -10.27 19.94
C LEU A 14 10.92 -9.57 21.25
N SER A 15 11.51 -8.39 21.45
CA SER A 15 11.35 -7.57 22.64
C SER A 15 9.88 -7.29 22.88
N ASP A 16 9.34 -7.66 24.04
CA ASP A 16 8.20 -7.09 24.78
C ASP A 16 7.07 -6.41 23.96
N ALA A 17 6.70 -6.97 22.82
CA ALA A 17 5.49 -6.56 22.09
C ALA A 17 4.26 -7.37 22.55
N SER A 18 4.46 -8.36 23.42
CA SER A 18 3.42 -9.30 23.86
C SER A 18 2.30 -8.65 24.69
N THR A 19 2.51 -7.46 25.25
CA THR A 19 1.51 -6.73 26.04
C THR A 19 0.66 -5.75 25.23
N ALA A 20 0.95 -5.53 23.95
CA ALA A 20 0.20 -4.60 23.10
C ALA A 20 -1.27 -5.02 22.86
N HIS A 21 -1.54 -6.33 22.95
CA HIS A 21 -2.83 -6.94 22.64
C HIS A 21 -3.26 -7.89 23.77
N ALA A 22 -3.45 -7.35 24.98
CA ALA A 22 -3.72 -8.19 26.15
C ALA A 22 -4.95 -9.10 25.96
N ASP A 23 -6.02 -8.61 25.30
CA ASP A 23 -7.27 -9.36 25.10
C ASP A 23 -7.90 -9.22 23.71
N GLU A 24 -7.42 -8.27 22.91
CA GLU A 24 -7.97 -7.94 21.60
C GLU A 24 -6.88 -7.35 20.69
N ALA A 25 -6.93 -7.67 19.41
CA ALA A 25 -6.08 -7.10 18.38
C ALA A 25 -6.90 -6.70 17.16
N GLU A 26 -6.64 -5.51 16.65
CA GLU A 26 -7.23 -5.04 15.40
C GLU A 26 -6.17 -5.01 14.29
N PHE A 27 -6.59 -5.44 13.10
CA PHE A 27 -5.81 -5.37 11.87
C PHE A 27 -6.56 -4.44 10.92
N TRP A 28 -5.92 -3.34 10.56
CA TRP A 28 -6.48 -2.27 9.73
C TRP A 28 -5.52 -1.90 8.61
N GLU A 29 -6.05 -1.33 7.53
CA GLU A 29 -5.24 -0.77 6.45
C GLU A 29 -4.71 0.62 6.82
N ASP A 30 -3.43 0.88 6.55
CA ASP A 30 -2.78 2.18 6.75
C ASP A 30 -2.16 2.62 5.40
N TRP A 31 -2.11 3.93 5.10
CA TRP A 31 -1.53 4.39 3.82
C TRP A 31 -0.08 3.94 3.67
N ARG A 32 0.62 3.75 4.80
CA ARG A 32 2.00 3.25 4.85
C ARG A 32 2.14 1.84 4.29
N ASP A 33 1.07 1.05 4.31
CA ASP A 33 1.04 -0.28 3.72
C ASP A 33 0.90 -0.21 2.18
N TYR A 34 0.47 0.95 1.63
CA TYR A 34 0.37 1.21 0.20
C TYR A 34 1.60 1.95 -0.33
N PHE A 35 2.62 1.19 -0.72
CA PHE A 35 3.81 1.72 -1.41
C PHE A 35 3.45 2.63 -2.60
N TRP A 36 2.43 2.24 -3.37
CA TRP A 36 1.92 3.03 -4.48
C TRP A 36 1.48 4.43 -4.06
N SER A 37 0.82 4.59 -2.92
CA SER A 37 0.33 5.90 -2.47
C SER A 37 1.45 6.81 -2.00
N ALA A 38 2.44 6.29 -1.27
CA ALA A 38 3.50 7.08 -0.67
C ALA A 38 4.58 7.50 -1.69
N VAL A 39 4.80 6.69 -2.73
CA VAL A 39 5.89 6.89 -3.69
C VAL A 39 5.37 7.28 -5.07
N LEU A 40 4.34 6.61 -5.59
CA LEU A 40 3.85 6.89 -6.94
C LEU A 40 3.15 8.25 -7.01
N SER A 41 2.37 8.63 -6.00
CA SER A 41 1.66 9.92 -6.00
C SER A 41 2.62 11.12 -6.16
N PRO A 42 3.68 11.29 -5.34
CA PRO A 42 4.64 12.38 -5.54
C PRO A 42 5.30 12.37 -6.92
N LEU A 43 5.64 11.18 -7.44
CA LEU A 43 6.26 11.04 -8.76
C LEU A 43 5.30 11.43 -9.89
N TRP A 44 4.05 10.96 -9.84
CA TRP A 44 3.02 11.27 -10.83
C TRP A 44 2.69 12.77 -10.80
N THR A 45 2.57 13.35 -9.60
CA THR A 45 2.37 14.78 -9.41
C THR A 45 3.54 15.60 -9.98
N ALA A 46 4.79 15.19 -9.74
CA ALA A 46 5.97 15.86 -10.30
C ALA A 46 6.01 15.75 -11.83
N PHE A 47 5.69 14.58 -12.38
CA PHE A 47 5.66 14.35 -13.82
C PHE A 47 4.57 15.16 -14.52
N GLY A 48 3.34 15.18 -13.99
CA GLY A 48 2.25 15.99 -14.52
C GLY A 48 2.55 17.49 -14.46
N ALA A 49 3.17 17.95 -13.37
CA ALA A 49 3.64 19.33 -13.25
C ALA A 49 4.67 19.68 -14.32
N LEU A 50 5.63 18.79 -14.59
CA LEU A 50 6.68 19.02 -15.59
C LEU A 50 6.10 19.12 -17.01
N ILE A 51 5.15 18.25 -17.37
CA ILE A 51 4.45 18.30 -18.67
C ILE A 51 3.70 19.63 -18.82
N ALA A 52 2.89 20.00 -17.81
CA ALA A 52 2.13 21.24 -17.84
C ALA A 52 3.05 22.47 -17.91
N TYR A 53 4.16 22.43 -17.17
CA TYR A 53 5.18 23.48 -17.20
C TYR A 53 5.85 23.61 -18.57
N ALA A 54 6.25 22.51 -19.20
CA ALA A 54 6.81 22.51 -20.55
C ALA A 54 5.81 23.08 -21.56
N ALA A 55 4.55 22.65 -21.52
CA ALA A 55 3.51 23.17 -22.40
C ALA A 55 3.32 24.68 -22.22
N ALA A 56 3.25 25.16 -20.98
CA ALA A 56 3.10 26.58 -20.67
C ALA A 56 4.31 27.42 -21.15
N ARG A 57 5.54 26.88 -21.03
CA ARG A 57 6.76 27.53 -21.51
C ARG A 57 6.79 27.74 -23.02
N ASN A 58 6.21 26.82 -23.78
CA ASN A 58 6.22 26.83 -25.24
C ASN A 58 4.99 27.52 -25.85
N ALA A 59 3.96 27.83 -25.05
CA ALA A 59 2.70 28.37 -25.54
C ALA A 59 2.86 29.68 -26.36
N ALA A 60 3.84 30.51 -26.01
CA ALA A 60 4.10 31.78 -26.70
C ALA A 60 5.01 31.65 -27.95
N GLN A 61 5.59 30.47 -28.19
CA GLN A 61 6.48 30.21 -29.33
C GLN A 61 5.76 29.51 -30.48
N VAL A 62 4.46 29.29 -30.34
CA VAL A 62 3.64 28.55 -31.29
C VAL A 62 2.76 29.53 -32.05
N ASP A 63 3.00 29.61 -33.36
CA ASP A 63 2.31 30.54 -34.25
C ASP A 63 1.26 29.86 -35.15
N ASP A 64 1.15 28.53 -35.09
CA ASP A 64 0.20 27.75 -35.88
C ASP A 64 -0.87 27.04 -35.04
N TRP A 65 -1.98 26.69 -35.70
CA TRP A 65 -3.14 26.09 -35.04
C TRP A 65 -2.85 24.66 -34.55
N PHE A 66 -1.92 23.94 -35.19
CA PHE A 66 -1.59 22.55 -34.86
C PHE A 66 -0.74 22.48 -33.58
N GLY A 67 0.29 23.32 -33.48
CA GLY A 67 1.06 23.51 -32.26
C GLY A 67 0.20 24.02 -31.12
N ALA A 68 -0.76 24.91 -31.38
CA ALA A 68 -1.66 25.42 -30.33
C ALA A 68 -2.53 24.28 -29.78
N LEU A 69 -2.98 23.37 -30.66
CA LEU A 69 -3.70 22.16 -30.29
C LEU A 69 -2.82 21.19 -29.50
N LEU A 70 -1.55 21.01 -29.88
CA LEU A 70 -0.59 20.18 -29.13
C LEU A 70 -0.29 20.74 -27.73
N VAL A 71 -0.04 22.05 -27.60
CA VAL A 71 0.17 22.71 -26.31
C VAL A 71 -1.07 22.57 -25.43
N GLY A 72 -2.27 22.79 -25.99
CA GLY A 72 -3.52 22.58 -25.29
C GLY A 72 -3.69 21.13 -24.82
N GLY A 73 -3.38 20.16 -25.68
CA GLY A 73 -3.39 18.73 -25.34
C GLY A 73 -2.43 18.39 -24.20
N LEU A 74 -1.19 18.89 -24.24
CA LEU A 74 -0.20 18.68 -23.18
C LEU A 74 -0.60 19.33 -21.85
N LEU A 75 -1.23 20.51 -21.88
CA LEU A 75 -1.78 21.13 -20.65
C LEU A 75 -2.90 20.28 -20.05
N ILE A 76 -3.78 19.71 -20.88
CA ILE A 76 -4.86 18.83 -20.42
C ILE A 76 -4.28 17.54 -19.83
N VAL A 77 -3.34 16.89 -20.53
CA VAL A 77 -2.70 15.65 -20.06
C VAL A 77 -1.90 15.90 -18.79
N GLY A 78 -1.01 16.90 -18.78
CA GLY A 78 -0.19 17.25 -17.62
C GLY A 78 -1.04 17.67 -16.42
N GLY A 79 -2.07 18.50 -16.65
CA GLY A 79 -3.04 18.89 -15.62
C GLY A 79 -3.85 17.72 -15.07
N GLY A 80 -4.26 16.79 -15.93
CA GLY A 80 -4.95 15.56 -15.54
C GLY A 80 -4.08 14.65 -14.67
N ILE A 81 -2.84 14.40 -15.10
CA ILE A 81 -1.84 13.61 -14.35
C ILE A 81 -1.54 14.26 -12.99
N LEU A 82 -1.32 15.59 -12.98
CA LEU A 82 -1.10 16.37 -11.76
C LEU A 82 -2.26 16.21 -10.78
N THR A 83 -3.48 16.41 -11.28
CA THR A 83 -4.71 16.34 -10.47
C THR A 83 -4.90 14.94 -9.90
N ALA A 84 -4.73 13.89 -10.74
CA ALA A 84 -4.83 12.51 -10.31
C ALA A 84 -3.79 12.16 -9.22
N GLY A 85 -2.54 12.61 -9.41
CA GLY A 85 -1.48 12.42 -8.43
C GLY A 85 -1.75 13.10 -7.09
N LEU A 86 -2.30 14.32 -7.10
CA LEU A 86 -2.67 15.06 -5.89
C LEU A 86 -3.92 14.49 -5.21
N SER A 87 -4.87 13.96 -5.98
CA SER A 87 -6.08 13.37 -5.43
C SER A 87 -5.83 12.00 -4.83
N MET A 88 -4.91 11.19 -5.37
CA MET A 88 -4.65 9.82 -4.88
C MET A 88 -4.49 9.73 -3.35
N PRO A 89 -3.63 10.53 -2.68
CA PRO A 89 -3.50 10.53 -1.24
C PRO A 89 -4.80 10.88 -0.48
N LEU A 90 -5.60 11.79 -1.05
CA LEU A 90 -6.83 12.28 -0.43
C LEU A 90 -7.96 11.24 -0.50
N TRP A 91 -8.09 10.56 -1.63
CA TRP A 91 -9.08 9.50 -1.84
C TRP A 91 -8.74 8.26 -1.02
N LEU A 92 -7.47 7.84 -1.03
CA LEU A 92 -7.02 6.72 -0.21
C LEU A 92 -7.10 7.07 1.29
N GLY A 93 -6.74 8.29 1.68
CA GLY A 93 -6.85 8.79 3.06
C GLY A 93 -8.25 8.73 3.67
N TRP A 94 -9.30 8.62 2.86
CA TRP A 94 -10.69 8.65 3.32
C TRP A 94 -11.14 7.31 3.95
N ASP A 95 -10.72 6.18 3.39
CA ASP A 95 -11.07 4.82 3.88
C ASP A 95 -9.97 4.17 4.73
N LEU A 96 -8.82 4.83 4.86
CA LEU A 96 -7.71 4.32 5.64
C LEU A 96 -8.00 4.29 7.15
N GLY A 97 -7.59 3.19 7.76
CA GLY A 97 -7.91 2.81 9.12
C GLY A 97 -9.12 1.88 9.22
N ALA A 98 -9.82 1.53 8.14
CA ALA A 98 -10.86 0.50 8.20
C ALA A 98 -10.29 -0.79 8.81
N VAL A 99 -10.94 -1.29 9.86
CA VAL A 99 -10.57 -2.56 10.48
C VAL A 99 -11.00 -3.67 9.53
N VAL A 100 -10.02 -4.40 9.04
CA VAL A 100 -10.21 -5.52 8.13
C VAL A 100 -10.59 -6.76 8.94
N VAL A 101 -9.88 -6.97 10.05
CA VAL A 101 -10.07 -8.11 10.95
C VAL A 101 -9.83 -7.66 12.38
N ARG A 102 -10.61 -8.21 13.31
CA ARG A 102 -10.39 -8.07 14.75
C ARG A 102 -10.34 -9.45 15.38
N CYS A 103 -9.35 -9.71 16.20
CA CYS A 103 -9.23 -10.94 16.97
C CYS A 103 -9.48 -10.61 18.44
N SER A 104 -10.41 -11.31 19.08
CA SER A 104 -10.69 -11.22 20.51
C SER A 104 -10.74 -12.62 21.10
N ARG A 105 -10.94 -12.74 22.42
CA ARG A 105 -11.18 -14.04 23.06
C ARG A 105 -12.44 -14.75 22.55
N GLU A 106 -13.42 -14.00 22.06
CA GLU A 106 -14.69 -14.55 21.58
C GLU A 106 -14.58 -15.16 20.18
N GLY A 107 -13.66 -14.66 19.36
CA GLY A 107 -13.49 -15.11 17.99
C GLY A 107 -12.73 -14.14 17.09
N ILE A 108 -12.82 -14.38 15.79
CA ILE A 108 -12.32 -13.50 14.74
C ILE A 108 -13.51 -12.77 14.09
N THR A 109 -13.48 -11.45 14.12
CA THR A 109 -14.50 -10.59 13.51
C THR A 109 -14.05 -10.15 12.12
N ILE A 110 -14.89 -10.39 11.11
CA ILE A 110 -14.64 -10.04 9.71
C ILE A 110 -15.87 -9.30 9.20
N LYS A 111 -15.69 -8.07 8.67
CA LYS A 111 -16.81 -7.24 8.16
C LYS A 111 -17.98 -7.02 9.14
N GLY A 112 -17.71 -7.14 10.45
CA GLY A 112 -18.71 -6.99 11.51
C GLY A 112 -19.32 -8.30 12.02
N ASP A 113 -19.08 -9.41 11.33
CA ASP A 113 -19.54 -10.74 11.76
C ASP A 113 -18.48 -11.42 12.62
N VAL A 114 -18.89 -11.92 13.79
CA VAL A 114 -18.02 -12.63 14.72
C VAL A 114 -18.05 -14.12 14.41
N HIS A 115 -16.89 -14.69 14.09
CA HIS A 115 -16.68 -16.12 13.91
C HIS A 115 -15.99 -16.69 15.16
N PRO A 116 -16.73 -17.43 16.01
CA PRO A 116 -16.16 -17.94 17.25
C PRO A 116 -15.04 -18.95 16.98
N TRP A 117 -14.00 -18.96 17.81
CA TRP A 117 -12.81 -19.79 17.58
C TRP A 117 -13.12 -21.29 17.46
N ASN A 118 -14.13 -21.78 18.19
CA ASN A 118 -14.56 -23.18 18.10
C ASN A 118 -15.12 -23.58 16.71
N THR A 119 -15.51 -22.61 15.88
CA THR A 119 -15.97 -22.81 14.49
C THR A 119 -14.85 -22.64 13.47
N VAL A 120 -13.73 -22.03 13.86
CA VAL A 120 -12.57 -21.80 13.00
C VAL A 120 -11.70 -23.07 13.02
N ARG A 121 -11.40 -23.59 11.84
CA ARG A 121 -10.60 -24.82 11.66
C ARG A 121 -9.18 -24.54 11.20
N LEU A 122 -8.99 -23.44 10.48
CA LEU A 122 -7.70 -23.07 9.92
C LEU A 122 -7.71 -21.58 9.56
N LEU A 123 -6.60 -20.90 9.85
CA LEU A 123 -6.28 -19.61 9.25
C LEU A 123 -5.15 -19.80 8.25
N ARG A 124 -5.35 -19.41 7.00
CA ARG A 124 -4.34 -19.53 5.96
C ARG A 124 -3.97 -18.15 5.41
N LEU A 125 -2.69 -17.81 5.51
CA LEU A 125 -2.13 -16.58 4.96
C LEU A 125 -1.53 -16.87 3.58
N GLY A 126 -1.99 -16.15 2.58
CA GLY A 126 -1.64 -16.39 1.18
C GLY A 126 -1.38 -15.13 0.37
N TYR A 127 -0.94 -15.36 -0.86
CA TYR A 127 -0.92 -14.37 -1.92
C TYR A 127 -1.78 -14.85 -3.08
N GLU A 128 -2.30 -13.92 -3.85
CA GLU A 128 -2.84 -14.17 -5.17
C GLU A 128 -1.96 -13.52 -6.22
N TYR A 129 -1.62 -14.32 -7.23
CA TYR A 129 -1.18 -13.78 -8.50
C TYR A 129 -2.45 -13.60 -9.33
N THR A 130 -2.92 -12.37 -9.47
CA THR A 130 -3.82 -12.10 -10.60
C THR A 130 -2.95 -12.08 -11.84
N GLU A 131 -2.91 -13.18 -12.59
CA GLU A 131 -2.54 -13.11 -13.99
C GLU A 131 -3.60 -12.26 -14.66
N VAL A 132 -3.23 -11.05 -15.08
CA VAL A 132 -4.11 -10.24 -15.93
C VAL A 132 -4.23 -11.03 -17.22
N GLY A 133 -5.38 -11.70 -17.40
CA GLY A 133 -5.64 -12.56 -18.53
C GLY A 133 -5.33 -11.83 -19.83
N ALA A 134 -4.77 -12.57 -20.79
CA ALA A 134 -4.46 -12.08 -22.12
C ALA A 134 -5.74 -11.57 -22.83
N ALA A 135 -6.04 -10.30 -22.62
CA ALA A 135 -7.00 -9.54 -23.39
C ALA A 135 -6.31 -8.22 -23.73
N ASN A 136 -5.70 -8.22 -24.92
CA ASN A 136 -5.33 -7.05 -25.73
C ASN A 136 -5.49 -5.69 -25.03
N ASP A 137 -4.43 -5.18 -24.41
CA ASP A 137 -4.10 -3.76 -24.43
C ASP A 137 -2.75 -3.54 -23.72
N LEU A 138 -2.10 -2.44 -24.09
CA LEU A 138 -0.70 -2.11 -23.87
C LEU A 138 -0.18 -2.29 -22.42
N GLU A 139 1.06 -2.77 -22.33
CA GLU A 139 2.01 -2.71 -21.19
C GLU A 139 2.01 -3.84 -20.12
N GLY A 140 2.91 -4.82 -20.34
CA GLY A 140 3.81 -5.37 -19.31
C GLY A 140 3.28 -6.48 -18.36
N PRO A 141 4.15 -7.40 -17.89
CA PRO A 141 3.79 -8.42 -16.90
C PRO A 141 3.72 -7.81 -15.49
N GLY A 142 2.64 -7.09 -15.20
CA GLY A 142 2.31 -6.62 -13.87
C GLY A 142 1.49 -7.67 -13.11
N SER A 143 2.14 -8.64 -12.46
CA SER A 143 1.42 -9.47 -11.47
C SER A 143 1.17 -8.63 -10.21
N ILE A 144 -0.10 -8.27 -9.97
CA ILE A 144 -0.48 -7.62 -8.71
C ILE A 144 -0.56 -8.71 -7.65
N LYS A 145 0.43 -8.76 -6.75
CA LYS A 145 0.42 -9.65 -5.59
C LYS A 145 -0.50 -9.08 -4.53
N LYS A 146 -1.73 -9.60 -4.41
CA LYS A 146 -2.60 -9.25 -3.29
C LYS A 146 -2.40 -10.26 -2.17
N CYS A 147 -2.01 -9.78 -0.99
CA CYS A 147 -2.00 -10.62 0.21
C CYS A 147 -3.43 -10.81 0.73
N HIS A 148 -3.72 -12.01 1.22
CA HIS A 148 -5.03 -12.33 1.77
C HIS A 148 -4.93 -13.29 2.96
N LEU A 149 -5.94 -13.19 3.82
CA LEU A 149 -6.22 -14.15 4.88
C LEU A 149 -7.44 -14.98 4.47
N GLU A 150 -7.33 -16.29 4.55
CA GLU A 150 -8.44 -17.23 4.46
C GLU A 150 -8.78 -17.69 5.88
N VAL A 151 -10.04 -17.52 6.26
CA VAL A 151 -10.59 -18.00 7.52
C VAL A 151 -11.49 -19.19 7.18
N CYS A 152 -10.95 -20.39 7.33
CA CYS A 152 -11.66 -21.62 7.08
C CYS A 152 -12.46 -21.99 8.33
N THR A 153 -13.77 -21.87 8.24
CA THR A 153 -14.72 -22.27 9.29
C THR A 153 -15.32 -23.65 8.95
N ASP A 154 -16.13 -24.19 9.87
CA ASP A 154 -16.92 -25.40 9.62
C ASP A 154 -17.88 -25.32 8.43
N ARG A 155 -18.31 -24.11 8.07
CA ARG A 155 -19.37 -23.89 7.07
C ARG A 155 -18.84 -23.35 5.75
N GLU A 156 -17.79 -22.55 5.80
CA GLU A 156 -17.29 -21.81 4.65
C GLU A 156 -15.85 -21.33 4.86
N THR A 157 -15.21 -20.93 3.76
CA THR A 157 -13.93 -20.23 3.77
C THR A 157 -14.16 -18.77 3.44
N LEU A 158 -13.88 -17.89 4.40
CA LEU A 158 -13.98 -16.45 4.22
C LEU A 158 -12.64 -15.90 3.77
N ARG A 159 -12.65 -15.15 2.67
CA ARG A 159 -11.45 -14.55 2.10
C ARG A 159 -11.41 -13.05 2.37
N VAL A 160 -10.31 -12.62 2.96
CA VAL A 160 -10.10 -11.25 3.41
C VAL A 160 -8.82 -10.70 2.78
N THR A 161 -8.96 -9.91 1.73
CA THR A 161 -7.82 -9.27 1.04
C THR A 161 -7.40 -7.98 1.75
N GLY A 162 -6.09 -7.71 1.81
CA GLY A 162 -5.58 -6.46 2.37
C GLY A 162 -4.06 -6.39 2.37
N GLU A 163 -3.50 -5.20 2.11
CA GLU A 163 -2.05 -4.97 2.16
C GLU A 163 -1.49 -5.10 3.58
N VAL A 164 -2.35 -4.95 4.60
CA VAL A 164 -2.00 -5.16 6.01
C VAL A 164 -1.36 -6.52 6.26
N TRP A 165 -1.78 -7.56 5.54
CA TRP A 165 -1.26 -8.92 5.70
C TRP A 165 0.20 -9.03 5.30
N ARG A 166 0.64 -8.27 4.30
CA ARG A 166 2.04 -8.29 3.87
C ARG A 166 3.01 -7.97 5.02
N ASN A 167 2.60 -7.05 5.88
CA ASN A 167 3.46 -6.47 6.91
C ASN A 167 3.11 -6.95 8.33
N ARG A 168 1.87 -7.40 8.58
CA ARG A 168 1.34 -7.76 9.91
C ARG A 168 0.82 -9.19 10.03
N ALA A 169 1.02 -10.05 9.02
CA ALA A 169 0.61 -11.46 9.10
C ALA A 169 1.26 -12.21 10.28
N HIS A 170 2.51 -11.89 10.62
CA HIS A 170 3.21 -12.49 11.76
C HIS A 170 2.53 -12.14 13.10
N GLU A 171 2.13 -10.88 13.25
CA GLU A 171 1.40 -10.40 14.41
C GLU A 171 0.02 -11.08 14.53
N LEU A 172 -0.66 -11.34 13.40
CA LEU A 172 -1.88 -12.17 13.40
C LEU A 172 -1.59 -13.58 13.92
N ALA A 173 -0.54 -14.23 13.43
CA ALA A 173 -0.18 -15.58 13.86
C ALA A 173 0.14 -15.64 15.37
N GLU A 174 0.86 -14.65 15.89
CA GLU A 174 1.15 -14.53 17.33
C GLU A 174 -0.13 -14.32 18.16
N VAL A 175 -1.02 -13.43 17.71
CA VAL A 175 -2.29 -13.17 18.39
C VAL A 175 -3.18 -14.41 18.41
N VAL A 176 -3.26 -15.13 17.29
CA VAL A 176 -4.06 -16.37 17.19
C VAL A 176 -3.46 -17.46 18.07
N GLY A 177 -2.14 -17.64 18.06
CA GLY A 177 -1.47 -18.61 18.92
C GLY A 177 -1.71 -18.37 20.42
N ARG A 178 -2.00 -17.13 20.82
CA ARG A 178 -2.40 -16.78 22.19
C ARG A 178 -3.89 -16.95 22.45
N LEU A 179 -4.76 -16.48 21.56
CA LEU A 179 -6.21 -16.42 21.77
C LEU A 179 -6.93 -17.73 21.45
N ALA A 180 -6.40 -18.52 20.52
CA ALA A 180 -6.98 -19.77 20.02
C ALA A 180 -5.85 -20.74 19.60
N PRO A 181 -5.07 -21.26 20.57
CA PRO A 181 -3.90 -22.12 20.29
C PRO A 181 -4.24 -23.41 19.54
N GLU A 182 -5.49 -23.84 19.59
CA GLU A 182 -6.02 -25.00 18.84
C GLU A 182 -6.23 -24.72 17.35
N VAL A 183 -6.26 -23.46 16.92
CA VAL A 183 -6.49 -23.08 15.53
C VAL A 183 -5.14 -23.04 14.80
N PRO A 184 -4.89 -23.94 13.83
CA PRO A 184 -3.67 -23.91 13.05
C PRO A 184 -3.59 -22.64 12.20
N VAL A 185 -2.38 -22.09 12.08
CA VAL A 185 -2.06 -20.97 11.18
C VAL A 185 -1.10 -21.48 10.12
N GLU A 186 -1.56 -21.55 8.87
CA GLU A 186 -0.77 -21.99 7.74
C GLU A 186 -0.29 -20.82 6.89
N TRP A 187 0.94 -20.96 6.40
CA TRP A 187 1.53 -20.06 5.43
C TRP A 187 1.48 -20.76 4.09
N ALA A 188 0.57 -20.34 3.20
CA ALA A 188 0.53 -20.85 1.83
C ALA A 188 1.80 -20.46 1.04
N SER A 189 2.66 -19.62 1.63
CA SER A 189 3.88 -19.13 1.00
C SER A 189 4.87 -18.46 1.95
N GLY A 190 5.96 -19.15 2.27
CA GLY A 190 6.91 -18.73 3.31
C GLY A 190 7.80 -17.52 2.99
N LEU A 191 7.77 -16.94 1.78
CA LEU A 191 8.78 -15.95 1.35
C LEU A 191 8.30 -14.48 1.27
N ALA A 192 6.99 -14.21 1.39
CA ALA A 192 6.42 -12.89 1.09
C ALA A 192 6.03 -12.05 2.31
N PHE A 193 5.87 -12.68 3.48
CA PHE A 193 5.48 -12.01 4.72
C PHE A 193 6.76 -11.60 5.46
N ARG A 194 7.11 -10.33 5.40
CA ARG A 194 8.25 -9.80 6.15
C ARG A 194 7.71 -8.77 7.15
N PRO A 195 8.05 -8.89 8.46
CA PRO A 195 7.76 -7.83 9.40
C PRO A 195 8.40 -6.54 8.88
N LYS A 196 7.60 -5.50 8.63
CA LYS A 196 8.08 -4.19 8.16
C LYS A 196 8.12 -3.14 9.28
N GLY A 197 8.35 -3.57 10.52
CA GLY A 197 8.45 -2.67 11.66
C GLY A 197 7.88 -3.29 12.93
N PRO A 198 7.89 -2.52 14.04
CA PRO A 198 7.31 -2.97 15.31
C PRO A 198 5.79 -3.18 15.19
N PRO A 199 5.20 -4.09 15.99
CA PRO A 199 3.76 -4.30 16.06
C PRO A 199 3.00 -3.01 16.29
N ARG A 200 1.83 -2.88 15.64
CA ARG A 200 1.01 -1.67 15.73
C ARG A 200 -0.20 -1.94 16.61
N ALA A 201 -0.10 -1.54 17.88
CA ALA A 201 -1.13 -1.79 18.88
C ALA A 201 -2.41 -0.95 18.68
N VAL A 202 -2.26 0.28 18.18
CA VAL A 202 -3.34 1.28 18.17
C VAL A 202 -3.64 1.74 16.74
N ARG A 203 -4.92 1.66 16.38
CA ARG A 203 -5.44 2.19 15.12
C ARG A 203 -5.13 3.69 14.99
N PRO A 204 -4.63 4.17 13.84
CA PRO A 204 -4.44 5.60 13.63
C PRO A 204 -5.80 6.32 13.70
N SER A 205 -5.83 7.46 14.39
CA SER A 205 -7.04 8.29 14.40
C SER A 205 -7.32 8.84 13.00
N PRO A 206 -8.60 9.00 12.59
CA PRO A 206 -8.94 9.60 11.30
C PRO A 206 -8.32 11.00 11.10
N LYS A 207 -8.16 11.76 12.19
CA LYS A 207 -7.48 13.07 12.17
C LYS A 207 -6.02 12.96 11.79
N ARG A 208 -5.28 11.98 12.35
CA ARG A 208 -3.88 11.72 11.99
C ARG A 208 -3.76 11.35 10.51
N VAL A 209 -4.58 10.42 10.03
CA VAL A 209 -4.54 9.96 8.63
C VAL A 209 -4.80 11.12 7.67
N ARG A 210 -5.82 11.95 7.93
CA ARG A 210 -6.11 13.14 7.12
C ARG A 210 -4.97 14.15 7.15
N GLY A 211 -4.38 14.40 8.31
CA GLY A 211 -3.23 15.29 8.45
C GLY A 211 -2.02 14.82 7.65
N GLU A 212 -1.71 13.51 7.71
CA GLU A 212 -0.63 12.90 6.93
C GLU A 212 -0.90 12.92 5.43
N ALA A 213 -2.14 12.71 4.99
CA ALA A 213 -2.53 12.82 3.59
C ALA A 213 -2.36 14.26 3.05
N VAL A 214 -2.80 15.27 3.80
CA VAL A 214 -2.61 16.68 3.43
C VAL A 214 -1.12 17.05 3.42
N ALA A 215 -0.35 16.55 4.38
CA ALA A 215 1.09 16.76 4.41
C ALA A 215 1.77 16.14 3.17
N LEU A 216 1.37 14.94 2.76
CA LEU A 216 1.89 14.29 1.55
C LEU A 216 1.56 15.11 0.30
N VAL A 217 0.34 15.63 0.17
CA VAL A 217 -0.05 16.54 -0.92
C VAL A 217 0.85 17.79 -0.93
N GLY A 218 1.09 18.40 0.23
CA GLY A 218 1.98 19.56 0.36
C GLY A 218 3.41 19.24 -0.07
N VAL A 219 3.96 18.10 0.36
CA VAL A 219 5.29 17.63 -0.03
C VAL A 219 5.37 17.37 -1.54
N SER A 220 4.35 16.72 -2.13
CA SER A 220 4.29 16.47 -3.57
C SER A 220 4.31 17.77 -4.38
N LEU A 221 3.56 18.80 -3.94
CA LEU A 221 3.58 20.12 -4.59
C LEU A 221 4.95 20.79 -4.52
N VAL A 222 5.57 20.79 -3.34
CA VAL A 222 6.93 21.35 -3.16
C VAL A 222 7.93 20.61 -4.04
N LEU A 223 7.86 19.28 -4.07
CA LEU A 223 8.72 18.46 -4.93
C LEU A 223 8.53 18.79 -6.42
N SER A 224 7.29 18.93 -6.89
CA SER A 224 7.00 19.34 -8.27
C SER A 224 7.64 20.67 -8.62
N VAL A 225 7.56 21.67 -7.74
CA VAL A 225 8.19 22.98 -7.95
C VAL A 225 9.71 22.84 -8.04
N LEU A 226 10.32 22.06 -7.13
CA LEU A 226 11.76 21.81 -7.13
C LEU A 226 12.22 21.08 -8.41
N VAL A 227 11.45 20.10 -8.89
CA VAL A 227 11.74 19.39 -10.14
C VAL A 227 11.67 20.34 -11.33
N CYS A 228 10.61 21.14 -11.46
CA CYS A 228 10.50 22.13 -12.54
C CYS A 228 11.64 23.16 -12.48
N ALA A 229 12.02 23.62 -11.29
CA ALA A 229 13.14 24.55 -11.10
C ALA A 229 14.48 23.89 -11.49
N ALA A 230 14.71 22.65 -11.06
CA ALA A 230 15.92 21.89 -11.39
C ALA A 230 16.03 21.66 -12.90
N VAL A 231 14.95 21.23 -13.57
CA VAL A 231 14.94 21.05 -15.03
C VAL A 231 15.22 22.37 -15.74
N SER A 232 14.61 23.47 -15.29
CA SER A 232 14.84 24.80 -15.88
C SER A 232 16.28 25.27 -15.74
N HIS A 233 16.99 24.86 -14.68
CA HIS A 233 18.37 25.27 -14.44
C HIS A 233 19.39 24.37 -15.13
N TRP A 234 19.19 23.05 -15.07
CA TRP A 234 20.18 22.06 -15.50
C TRP A 234 19.93 21.47 -16.89
N ALA A 235 18.68 21.52 -17.38
CA ALA A 235 18.30 20.95 -18.66
C ALA A 235 17.14 21.75 -19.30
N PRO A 236 17.34 23.07 -19.54
CA PRO A 236 16.29 23.94 -20.07
C PRO A 236 15.75 23.46 -21.43
N GLU A 237 16.60 22.83 -22.25
CA GLU A 237 16.24 22.26 -23.55
C GLU A 237 15.17 21.16 -23.45
N MET A 238 14.99 20.51 -22.29
CA MET A 238 13.92 19.51 -22.10
C MET A 238 12.52 20.14 -21.99
N VAL A 239 12.43 21.44 -21.73
CA VAL A 239 11.17 22.16 -21.51
C VAL A 239 10.94 23.30 -22.51
N THR A 240 11.82 23.46 -23.49
CA THR A 240 11.70 24.42 -24.59
C THR A 240 11.86 23.67 -25.92
N LEU A 241 10.95 23.89 -26.85
CA LEU A 241 11.14 23.50 -28.25
C LEU A 241 12.27 24.37 -28.80
N GLY A 242 13.43 23.77 -29.06
CA GLY A 242 14.55 24.41 -29.73
C GLY A 242 14.22 24.78 -31.18
#